data_AF-A0A821RFZ8-F1
#
_entry.id   AF-A0A821RFZ8-F1
#
_cell.length_a   1.000
_cell.length_b   1.000
_cell.length_c   1.000
_cell.angle_alpha   90.00
_cell.angle_beta   90.00
_cell.angle_gamma   90.00
#
_symmetry.space_group_name_H-M   'P 1'
#
loop_
_entity.id
_entity.type
_entity.pdbx_description
1 polymer ?
#
loop_
_entity_poly.entity_id
_entity_poly.type
_entity_poly.pdbx_seq_one_letter_code
_entity_poly.pdbx_strand_id
1 'polypeptide(L)'
;MFALLEPIANRKKLDIECQMTEVIIVRVWCESGAGWSPTAVPVTPQTTSRDVLDCCREPGDEPCLLISVHPHHGVHVLRDAESPLEVASAWGPDVQFVLKYIDEGILYYL
;
A
#
# COMPACT_ATOMS: atom_id res chain seq x y z
N MET A 1 7.93 18.48 -51.09
CA MET A 1 9.03 17.51 -51.37
C MET A 1 9.88 17.47 -50.12
N PHE A 2 9.52 16.61 -49.18
CA PHE A 2 10.08 15.25 -48.96
C PHE A 2 11.25 15.29 -47.99
N ALA A 3 11.11 14.51 -46.91
CA ALA A 3 12.09 14.38 -45.83
C ALA A 3 13.23 13.43 -46.21
N LEU A 4 14.35 13.52 -45.49
CA LEU A 4 14.87 12.44 -44.62
C LEU A 4 16.31 12.75 -44.18
N LEU A 5 16.60 12.50 -42.90
CA LEU A 5 17.70 11.63 -42.44
C LEU A 5 17.70 11.52 -40.90
N GLU A 6 17.08 10.45 -40.40
CA GLU A 6 17.47 9.73 -39.18
C GLU A 6 18.47 8.60 -39.57
N PRO A 7 19.00 7.72 -38.68
CA PRO A 7 18.87 7.57 -37.21
C PRO A 7 20.26 7.72 -36.51
N ILE A 8 20.66 7.17 -35.32
CA ILE A 8 20.17 6.10 -34.41
C ILE A 8 20.64 6.38 -32.95
N ALA A 9 20.09 5.63 -31.98
CA ALA A 9 20.68 5.25 -30.67
C ALA A 9 21.28 6.38 -29.80
N ASN A 10 20.54 6.96 -28.84
CA ASN A 10 20.34 6.28 -27.54
C ASN A 10 19.06 6.73 -26.79
N ARG A 11 17.90 6.75 -27.46
CA ARG A 11 16.59 6.91 -26.79
C ARG A 11 16.18 5.63 -26.07
N LYS A 12 16.84 5.28 -24.97
CA LYS A 12 16.28 4.34 -24.00
C LYS A 12 15.37 5.07 -23.01
N LYS A 13 14.12 5.20 -23.45
CA LYS A 13 12.97 4.79 -22.64
C LYS A 13 12.94 5.31 -21.19
N LEU A 14 13.01 6.62 -21.01
CA LEU A 14 12.19 7.26 -19.99
C LEU A 14 10.88 7.67 -20.66
N ASP A 15 10.00 6.67 -20.82
CA ASP A 15 8.56 6.91 -20.80
C ASP A 15 8.23 7.41 -19.38
N ILE A 16 8.62 8.65 -19.07
CA ILE A 16 7.85 9.48 -18.13
C ILE A 16 6.60 9.88 -18.91
N GLU A 17 5.78 8.88 -19.20
CA GLU A 17 4.35 9.06 -19.14
C GLU A 17 4.13 9.49 -17.69
N CYS A 18 4.01 10.80 -17.47
CA CYS A 18 3.36 11.33 -16.28
C CYS A 18 1.92 10.86 -16.35
N GLN A 19 1.71 9.57 -16.04
CA GLN A 19 0.41 9.07 -15.68
C GLN A 19 -0.03 9.98 -14.54
N MET A 20 -1.09 10.71 -14.81
CA MET A 20 -1.78 11.56 -13.85
C MET A 20 -2.56 10.63 -12.92
N THR A 21 -1.84 9.72 -12.25
CA THR A 21 -2.37 8.82 -11.24
C THR A 21 -2.77 9.67 -10.05
N GLU A 22 -4.07 9.80 -9.84
CA GLU A 22 -4.60 10.50 -8.69
C GLU A 22 -4.13 9.77 -7.42
N VAL A 23 -3.19 10.40 -6.72
CA VAL A 23 -2.67 9.89 -5.44
C VAL A 23 -3.76 10.08 -4.40
N ILE A 24 -4.28 8.98 -3.89
CA ILE A 24 -5.30 8.97 -2.84
C ILE A 24 -4.57 8.83 -1.51
N ILE A 25 -5.00 9.59 -0.50
CA ILE A 25 -4.44 9.50 0.85
C ILE A 25 -5.33 8.58 1.68
N VAL A 26 -4.88 7.35 1.94
CA VAL A 26 -5.54 6.43 2.87
C VAL A 26 -5.04 6.67 4.30
N ARG A 27 -5.88 6.37 5.29
CA ARG A 27 -5.50 6.40 6.71
C ARG A 27 -5.29 4.98 7.22
N VAL A 28 -4.09 4.70 7.69
CA VAL A 28 -3.71 3.41 8.27
C VAL A 28 -3.47 3.61 9.76
N TRP A 29 -4.26 2.94 10.60
CA TRP A 29 -4.07 2.92 12.04
C TRP A 29 -2.93 1.97 12.39
N CYS A 30 -1.81 2.52 12.84
CA CYS A 30 -0.65 1.76 13.26
C CYS A 30 -0.67 1.60 14.79
N GLU A 31 -0.46 0.37 15.26
CA GLU A 31 -0.20 0.09 16.67
C GLU A 31 1.23 0.54 17.00
N SER A 32 1.38 1.44 17.96
CA SER A 32 2.68 1.81 18.53
C SER A 32 2.64 1.57 20.03
N GLY A 33 3.80 1.52 20.70
CA GLY A 33 3.88 1.25 22.16
C GLY A 33 3.13 2.25 23.05
N ALA A 34 2.69 3.40 22.50
CA ALA A 34 1.85 4.39 23.17
C ALA A 34 0.34 4.30 22.83
N GLY A 35 -0.07 3.36 21.96
CA GLY A 35 -1.44 3.18 21.47
C GLY A 35 -1.57 3.29 19.95
N TRP A 36 -2.81 3.41 19.47
CA TRP A 36 -3.13 3.47 18.05
C TRP A 36 -3.01 4.88 17.47
N SER A 37 -2.23 5.04 16.39
CA SER A 37 -2.03 6.33 15.72
C SER A 37 -2.39 6.25 14.22
N PRO A 38 -3.10 7.24 13.66
CA PRO A 38 -3.48 7.23 12.25
C PRO A 38 -2.40 7.85 11.36
N THR A 39 -1.74 7.02 10.54
CA THR A 39 -0.76 7.43 9.53
C THR A 39 -1.47 7.72 8.21
N ALA A 40 -1.13 8.83 7.56
CA ALA A 40 -1.65 9.21 6.24
C ALA A 40 -0.69 8.72 5.15
N VAL A 41 -1.12 7.74 4.36
CA VAL A 41 -0.28 7.08 3.34
C VAL A 41 -0.74 7.48 1.95
N PRO A 42 0.12 8.07 1.11
CA PRO A 42 -0.17 8.27 -0.30
C PRO A 42 -0.13 6.93 -1.03
N VAL A 43 -1.23 6.55 -1.66
CA VAL A 43 -1.36 5.32 -2.47
C VAL A 43 -1.80 5.67 -3.89
N THR A 44 -1.31 4.92 -4.86
CA THR A 44 -1.76 4.92 -6.24
C THR A 44 -2.47 3.60 -6.56
N PRO A 45 -3.19 3.48 -7.69
CA PRO A 45 -3.79 2.21 -8.11
C PRO A 45 -2.80 1.04 -8.23
N GLN A 46 -1.51 1.35 -8.42
CA GLN A 46 -0.40 0.40 -8.51
C GLN A 46 0.25 0.10 -7.14
N THR A 47 -0.05 0.87 -6.10
CA THR A 47 0.45 0.61 -4.74
C THR A 47 -0.23 -0.61 -4.16
N THR A 48 0.57 -1.53 -3.66
CA THR A 48 0.12 -2.79 -3.03
C THR A 48 0.04 -2.65 -1.51
N SER A 49 -0.61 -3.61 -0.87
CA SER A 49 -0.65 -3.70 0.59
C SER A 49 0.75 -3.85 1.18
N ARG A 50 1.66 -4.52 0.46
CA ARG A 50 3.07 -4.64 0.85
C ARG A 50 3.77 -3.28 0.90
N ASP A 51 3.58 -2.43 -0.11
CA ASP A 51 4.17 -1.08 -0.14
C ASP A 51 3.66 -0.22 1.03
N VAL A 52 2.38 -0.36 1.39
CA VAL A 52 1.79 0.33 2.55
C VAL A 52 2.37 -0.17 3.87
N LEU A 53 2.57 -1.48 4.00
CA LEU A 53 3.26 -2.07 5.14
C LEU A 53 4.70 -1.54 5.24
N ASP A 54 5.50 -1.67 4.19
CA ASP A 54 6.90 -1.21 4.19
C ASP A 54 7.03 0.31 4.41
N CYS A 55 5.99 1.10 4.12
CA CYS A 55 5.94 2.54 4.41
C CYS A 55 5.55 2.87 5.88
N CYS A 56 4.76 2.03 6.54
CA CYS A 56 4.19 2.30 7.87
C CYS A 56 4.87 1.52 9.02
N ARG A 57 5.57 0.44 8.68
CA ARG A 57 6.20 -0.49 9.62
C ARG A 57 7.48 0.10 10.22
N GLU A 58 7.70 -0.14 11.51
CA GLU A 58 8.95 0.27 12.17
C GLU A 58 10.10 -0.70 11.79
N PRO A 59 11.34 -0.20 11.62
CA PRO A 59 12.47 -1.01 11.18
C PRO A 59 12.98 -1.91 12.32
N GLY A 60 12.49 -3.14 12.35
CA GLY A 60 12.85 -4.17 13.35
C GLY A 60 11.68 -5.06 13.73
N ASP A 61 10.45 -4.61 13.51
CA ASP A 61 9.23 -5.33 13.85
C ASP A 61 8.67 -6.09 12.63
N GLU A 62 8.99 -7.38 12.56
CA GLU A 62 8.41 -8.34 11.61
C GLU A 62 7.96 -9.60 12.35
N PRO A 63 6.89 -10.29 11.91
CA PRO A 63 6.03 -9.96 10.77
C PRO A 63 4.85 -9.04 11.13
N CYS A 64 4.30 -8.33 10.13
CA CYS A 64 3.16 -7.43 10.28
C CYS A 64 2.08 -7.71 9.22
N LEU A 65 0.82 -7.41 9.54
CA LEU A 65 -0.34 -7.59 8.66
C LEU A 65 -1.07 -6.27 8.43
N LEU A 66 -1.52 -6.05 7.20
CA LEU A 66 -2.47 -4.98 6.87
C LEU A 66 -3.88 -5.56 6.88
N ILE A 67 -4.79 -4.88 7.55
CA ILE A 67 -6.14 -5.37 7.82
C ILE A 67 -7.13 -4.24 7.50
N SER A 68 -8.17 -4.53 6.71
CA SER A 68 -9.31 -3.65 6.55
C SER A 68 -10.44 -4.06 7.49
N VAL A 69 -10.85 -3.14 8.35
CA VAL A 69 -11.99 -3.27 9.26
C VAL A 69 -13.17 -2.50 8.66
N HIS A 70 -14.34 -3.13 8.59
CA HIS A 70 -15.56 -2.52 8.06
C HIS A 70 -16.75 -2.80 9.00
N PRO A 71 -17.55 -1.78 9.39
CA PRO A 71 -18.60 -1.93 10.40
C PRO A 71 -19.68 -2.96 10.05
N HIS A 72 -19.94 -3.18 8.75
CA HIS A 72 -20.96 -4.13 8.26
C HIS A 72 -20.40 -5.45 7.69
N HIS A 73 -19.09 -5.53 7.45
CA HIS A 73 -18.46 -6.70 6.79
C HIS A 73 -17.40 -7.38 7.66
N GLY A 74 -17.09 -6.83 8.84
CA GLY A 74 -16.15 -7.41 9.78
C GLY A 74 -14.71 -7.05 9.45
N VAL A 75 -13.81 -8.02 9.54
CA VAL A 75 -12.36 -7.83 9.45
C VAL A 75 -11.81 -8.68 8.32
N HIS A 76 -11.12 -8.06 7.37
CA HIS A 76 -10.47 -8.74 6.24
C HIS A 76 -8.96 -8.46 6.28
N VAL A 77 -8.15 -9.52 6.23
CA VAL A 77 -6.67 -9.41 6.20
C VAL A 77 -6.24 -9.32 4.75
N LEU A 78 -5.55 -8.23 4.40
CA LEU A 78 -5.03 -8.02 3.05
C LEU A 78 -3.73 -8.79 2.88
N ARG A 79 -3.59 -9.46 1.74
CA ARG A 79 -2.36 -10.09 1.28
C ARG A 79 -1.45 -9.05 0.65
N ASP A 80 -0.14 -9.32 0.68
CA ASP A 80 0.91 -8.44 0.14
C ASP A 80 0.58 -7.84 -1.24
N ALA A 81 0.01 -8.65 -2.15
CA ALA A 81 -0.29 -8.26 -3.54
C ALA A 81 -1.66 -7.59 -3.75
N GLU A 82 -2.52 -7.47 -2.73
CA GLU A 82 -3.82 -6.80 -2.86
C GLU A 82 -3.67 -5.28 -2.86
N SER A 83 -4.45 -4.57 -3.68
CA SER A 83 -4.47 -3.10 -3.65
C SER A 83 -5.41 -2.58 -2.55
N PRO A 84 -4.94 -1.71 -1.63
CA PRO A 84 -5.81 -1.07 -0.64
C PRO A 84 -6.86 -0.18 -1.30
N LEU A 85 -6.64 0.30 -2.54
CA LEU A 85 -7.62 1.09 -3.27
C LEU A 85 -8.73 0.24 -3.89
N GLU A 86 -8.43 -0.95 -4.40
CA GLU A 86 -9.46 -1.89 -4.84
C GLU A 86 -10.32 -2.34 -3.66
N VAL A 87 -9.69 -2.63 -2.52
CA VAL A 87 -10.36 -2.92 -1.25
C VAL A 87 -11.25 -1.74 -0.82
N ALA A 88 -10.75 -0.51 -0.82
CA ALA A 88 -11.55 0.67 -0.47
C ALA A 88 -12.72 0.92 -1.44
N SER A 89 -12.53 0.69 -2.73
CA SER A 89 -13.57 0.80 -3.75
C SER A 89 -14.64 -0.30 -3.62
N ALA A 90 -14.25 -1.50 -3.21
CA ALA A 90 -15.17 -2.64 -3.04
C ALA A 90 -16.01 -2.56 -1.77
N TRP A 91 -15.44 -2.11 -0.64
CA TRP A 91 -16.14 -2.03 0.64
C TRP A 91 -16.80 -0.67 0.91
N GLY A 92 -16.32 0.41 0.27
CA GLY A 92 -16.87 1.75 0.43
C GLY A 92 -16.14 2.61 1.48
N PRO A 93 -16.65 3.83 1.75
CA PRO A 93 -15.92 4.88 2.49
C PRO A 93 -15.73 4.61 3.99
N ASP A 94 -16.51 3.69 4.57
CA ASP A 94 -16.47 3.35 6.00
C ASP A 94 -15.38 2.33 6.36
N VAL A 95 -14.57 1.91 5.39
CA VAL A 95 -13.43 1.01 5.61
C VAL A 95 -12.30 1.71 6.36
N GLN A 96 -11.72 1.02 7.35
CA GLN A 96 -10.56 1.48 8.10
C GLN A 96 -9.39 0.53 7.90
N PHE A 97 -8.24 1.04 7.46
CA PHE A 97 -7.01 0.24 7.37
C PHE A 97 -6.28 0.27 8.71
N VAL A 98 -5.75 -0.89 9.10
CA VAL A 98 -5.10 -1.14 10.39
C VAL A 98 -3.86 -1.97 10.14
N LEU A 99 -2.70 -1.48 10.55
CA LEU A 99 -1.45 -2.25 10.58
C LEU A 99 -1.33 -2.89 11.96
N LYS A 100 -1.21 -4.21 11.99
CA LYS A 100 -1.05 -4.99 13.22
C LYS A 100 0.21 -5.84 13.17
N TYR A 101 1.02 -5.77 14.21
CA TYR A 101 2.19 -6.63 14.37
C TYR A 101 1.78 -8.02 14.85
N ILE A 102 2.45 -9.05 14.34
CA ILE A 102 2.34 -10.43 14.82
C ILE A 102 3.44 -10.60 15.87
N ASP A 103 3.05 -10.89 17.10
CA ASP A 103 3.99 -11.22 18.17
C ASP A 103 4.65 -12.58 17.87
N GLU A 104 5.93 -12.57 17.45
CA GLU A 104 6.70 -13.80 17.23
C GLU A 104 6.93 -14.62 18.52
N GLY A 105 6.65 -14.04 19.70
CA GLY A 105 6.82 -14.71 21.00
C GLY A 105 5.99 -15.99 21.15
N ILE A 106 4.96 -16.20 20.33
CA ILE A 106 4.18 -17.45 20.29
C ILE A 106 4.86 -18.53 19.42
N LEU A 107 5.67 -18.17 18.43
CA LEU A 107 6.32 -19.12 17.51
C LEU A 107 7.54 -19.84 18.13
N TYR A 108 8.13 -19.30 19.20
CA TYR A 108 9.25 -19.92 19.91
C TYR A 108 8.83 -20.90 21.04
N TYR A 109 7.52 -21.15 21.22
CA TYR A 109 6.95 -22.00 22.28
C TYR A 109 6.10 -23.18 21.76
N LEU A 110 6.24 -23.55 20.49
CA LEU A 110 5.57 -24.71 19.83
C LEU A 110 6.57 -25.74 19.31
#